data_AF-A0A6P7IUX8-F1
#
_entry.id   AF-A0A6P7IUX8-F1
#
_cell.length_a   1.000
_cell.length_b   1.000
_cell.length_c   1.000
_cell.angle_alpha   90.00
_cell.angle_beta   90.00
_cell.angle_gamma   90.00
#
_symmetry.space_group_name_H-M   'P 1'
#
loop_
_entity.id
_entity.type
_entity.pdbx_description
1 polymer ?
#
loop_
_entity_poly.entity_id
_entity_poly.type
_entity_poly.pdbx_seq_one_letter_code
_entity_poly.pdbx_strand_id
1 'polypeptide(L)'
;MRRFIKRIPWPWSRTDTTYNESSPLLPKTVSKEEAEEEVGNITTEAGTNSHSSVWIQPYHSYSLMDYFLKYILFFCNLLFTVMGLMVLGLGLWGLISKESFAQEKISSIGTDPMLMLVTLGLLLTMLCLSGCVGALRENCSLLKLFSAAVLVLITAQVFVAIIAYSMHNEIGGYLRSGMLTAMARYQDDLDLRFITDEIQSNLQCCGADNYRDWEINIYYNCSAPGVLACGVPATCCVDPLENGTVWNSQCGVGAQTLDEFTAQSAIFLGGCLGGISRWIEQHEGLIGTVAFVTLGVQILAVFITTRLLESIQWHKAYM
;
A
#
# COMPACT_ATOMS: atom_id res chain seq x y z
N MET A 1 -29.45 -50.52 -7.04
CA MET A 1 -29.45 -50.00 -8.42
C MET A 1 -28.09 -49.38 -8.70
N ARG A 2 -27.30 -50.00 -9.58
CA ARG A 2 -26.00 -49.51 -10.07
C ARG A 2 -26.19 -48.20 -10.85
N ARG A 3 -25.27 -47.22 -10.77
CA ARG A 3 -24.27 -46.83 -11.82
C ARG A 3 -23.99 -45.31 -11.89
N PHE A 4 -22.69 -44.98 -12.08
CA PHE A 4 -22.05 -43.72 -12.56
C PHE A 4 -22.16 -42.48 -11.65
N ILE A 5 -21.06 -41.90 -11.15
CA ILE A 5 -20.13 -40.99 -11.87
C ILE A 5 -18.69 -41.06 -11.30
N LYS A 6 -17.72 -40.80 -12.17
CA LYS A 6 -16.26 -41.00 -12.11
C LYS A 6 -15.54 -40.23 -10.98
N ARG A 7 -14.56 -40.88 -10.33
CA ARG A 7 -13.48 -40.25 -9.55
C ARG A 7 -12.38 -39.76 -10.51
N ILE A 8 -11.95 -38.52 -10.31
CA ILE A 8 -10.80 -37.86 -10.95
C ILE A 8 -9.56 -38.15 -10.08
N PRO A 9 -8.42 -38.65 -10.59
CA PRO A 9 -7.20 -38.77 -9.81
C PRO A 9 -6.34 -37.50 -9.93
N TRP A 10 -6.03 -36.93 -8.77
CA TRP A 10 -5.06 -35.85 -8.54
C TRP A 10 -3.61 -36.37 -8.69
N PRO A 11 -2.69 -35.64 -9.35
CA PRO A 11 -1.31 -36.10 -9.57
C PRO A 11 -0.31 -35.40 -8.64
N TRP A 12 -0.36 -35.68 -7.34
CA TRP A 12 0.76 -35.34 -6.43
C TRP A 12 0.95 -36.48 -5.42
N SER A 13 1.49 -37.58 -5.91
CA SER A 13 2.08 -38.63 -5.08
C SER A 13 3.09 -39.41 -5.89
N ARG A 14 4.33 -38.92 -5.93
CA ARG A 14 5.49 -39.78 -6.12
C ARG A 14 6.65 -39.20 -5.30
N THR A 15 6.85 -39.81 -4.15
CA THR A 15 8.10 -39.84 -3.40
C THR A 15 9.09 -40.69 -4.20
N ASP A 16 10.30 -40.19 -4.46
CA ASP A 16 11.50 -41.02 -4.52
C ASP A 16 12.77 -40.18 -4.23
N THR A 17 13.43 -40.67 -3.19
CA THR A 17 14.82 -40.60 -2.71
C THR A 17 15.95 -39.92 -3.52
N THR A 18 16.70 -39.09 -2.78
CA THR A 18 18.18 -38.91 -2.72
C THR A 18 18.99 -38.71 -4.02
N TYR A 19 19.72 -37.60 -4.14
CA TYR A 19 21.20 -37.55 -4.03
C TYR A 19 21.76 -36.12 -4.21
N ASN A 20 22.57 -35.71 -3.23
CA ASN A 20 23.67 -34.74 -3.21
C ASN A 20 23.49 -33.27 -3.65
N GLU A 21 23.47 -32.42 -2.62
CA GLU A 21 24.10 -31.10 -2.59
C GLU A 21 25.53 -31.13 -3.13
N SER A 22 25.82 -30.24 -4.08
CA SER A 22 27.15 -29.66 -4.29
C SER A 22 27.00 -28.36 -5.11
N SER A 23 27.05 -27.21 -4.44
CA SER A 23 27.58 -26.00 -5.06
C SER A 23 29.09 -26.20 -5.26
N PRO A 24 29.72 -25.65 -6.32
CA PRO A 24 30.28 -24.30 -6.17
C PRO A 24 30.29 -23.43 -7.46
N LEU A 25 30.08 -22.11 -7.24
CA LEU A 25 30.85 -20.96 -7.74
C LEU A 25 31.13 -20.77 -9.27
N LEU A 26 30.64 -19.61 -9.78
CA LEU A 26 31.09 -18.70 -10.87
C LEU A 26 32.42 -18.98 -11.62
N PRO A 27 32.70 -18.30 -12.77
CA PRO A 27 31.89 -17.90 -13.93
C PRO A 27 32.56 -18.29 -15.27
N LYS A 28 31.84 -18.27 -16.39
CA LYS A 28 32.48 -18.13 -17.73
C LYS A 28 31.74 -17.11 -18.59
N THR A 29 32.34 -15.94 -18.68
CA THR A 29 32.31 -15.07 -19.87
C THR A 29 33.07 -15.78 -21.00
N VAL A 30 32.43 -16.06 -22.12
CA VAL A 30 33.13 -16.35 -23.39
C VAL A 30 32.34 -15.71 -24.55
N SER A 31 33.06 -14.79 -25.19
CA SER A 31 32.97 -14.19 -26.53
C SER A 31 31.71 -14.31 -27.39
N LYS A 32 31.28 -13.13 -27.87
CA LYS A 32 30.84 -12.95 -29.26
C LYS A 32 31.98 -13.32 -30.19
N GLU A 33 31.72 -14.21 -31.14
CA GLU A 33 32.46 -14.31 -32.40
C GLU A 33 31.46 -14.73 -33.49
N GLU A 34 31.35 -13.87 -34.50
CA GLU A 34 30.73 -14.14 -35.79
C GLU A 34 31.60 -15.15 -36.56
N ALA A 35 30.99 -16.09 -37.29
CA ALA A 35 31.57 -16.62 -38.54
C ALA A 35 30.52 -17.41 -39.33
N GLU A 36 30.60 -17.21 -40.63
CA GLU A 36 29.82 -17.75 -41.74
C GLU A 36 30.00 -19.27 -41.96
N GLU A 37 29.15 -19.79 -42.85
CA GLU A 37 29.30 -20.95 -43.75
C GLU A 37 30.25 -22.10 -43.35
N GLU A 38 29.75 -23.33 -43.35
CA GLU A 38 30.32 -24.35 -44.24
C GLU A 38 29.31 -25.42 -44.67
N VAL A 39 29.42 -25.70 -45.97
CA VAL A 39 28.82 -26.78 -46.76
C VAL A 39 29.47 -28.11 -46.41
N GLY A 40 28.67 -29.18 -46.28
CA GLY A 40 29.17 -30.55 -46.18
C GLY A 40 28.25 -31.55 -46.87
N ASN A 41 28.58 -31.88 -48.12
CA ASN A 41 27.97 -32.98 -48.89
C ASN A 41 28.54 -34.34 -48.44
N ILE A 42 27.68 -35.37 -48.27
CA ILE A 42 28.07 -36.78 -48.45
C ILE A 42 26.95 -37.52 -49.19
N THR A 43 27.32 -38.16 -50.30
CA THR A 43 26.49 -39.02 -51.14
C THR A 43 26.47 -40.49 -50.70
N THR A 44 25.34 -41.15 -50.97
CA THR A 44 25.08 -42.60 -51.17
C THR A 44 25.06 -43.53 -49.95
N GLU A 45 23.89 -44.10 -49.62
CA GLU A 45 23.51 -45.47 -49.98
C GLU A 45 22.04 -45.78 -49.62
N ALA A 46 21.44 -46.71 -50.37
CA ALA A 46 20.04 -47.06 -50.33
C ALA A 46 19.66 -47.98 -49.14
N GLY A 47 18.45 -47.79 -48.62
CA GLY A 47 17.65 -48.85 -48.00
C GLY A 47 17.64 -48.91 -46.46
N THR A 48 16.61 -48.33 -45.85
CA THR A 48 15.60 -49.03 -45.03
C THR A 48 14.65 -48.01 -44.41
N ASN A 49 13.35 -48.22 -44.63
CA ASN A 49 12.28 -47.47 -43.97
C ASN A 49 12.34 -47.72 -42.46
N SER A 50 12.99 -46.82 -41.73
CA SER A 50 12.81 -46.66 -40.29
C SER A 50 12.08 -45.35 -40.09
N HIS A 51 10.86 -45.44 -39.56
CA HIS A 51 10.05 -44.31 -39.12
C HIS A 51 10.74 -43.69 -37.90
N SER A 52 11.78 -42.89 -38.11
CA SER A 52 12.39 -42.07 -37.07
C SER A 52 11.41 -40.96 -36.73
N SER A 53 10.67 -41.15 -35.63
CA SER A 53 9.94 -40.06 -34.97
C SER A 53 10.97 -39.06 -34.45
N VAL A 54 11.30 -38.08 -35.29
CA VAL A 54 12.08 -36.91 -34.91
C VAL A 54 11.22 -36.14 -33.90
N TRP A 55 11.52 -36.28 -32.62
CA TRP A 55 10.99 -35.38 -31.60
C TRP A 55 11.69 -34.03 -31.80
N ILE A 56 11.05 -33.15 -32.56
CA ILE A 56 11.44 -31.74 -32.62
C ILE A 56 11.10 -31.18 -31.24
N GLN A 57 12.08 -31.20 -30.34
CA GLN A 57 11.98 -30.53 -29.05
C GLN A 57 11.98 -29.03 -29.34
N PRO A 58 10.87 -28.30 -29.15
CA PRO A 58 10.89 -26.87 -29.37
C PRO A 58 11.77 -26.28 -28.26
N TYR A 59 13.00 -25.94 -28.61
CA TYR A 59 13.91 -25.23 -27.72
C TYR A 59 13.33 -23.82 -27.52
N HIS A 60 12.48 -23.66 -26.51
CA HIS A 60 11.98 -22.34 -26.12
C HIS A 60 13.15 -21.64 -25.41
N SER A 61 14.01 -21.01 -26.20
CA SER A 61 15.03 -20.11 -25.68
C SER A 61 14.32 -18.95 -24.99
N TYR A 62 14.80 -18.52 -23.82
CA TYR A 62 14.31 -17.31 -23.16
C TYR A 62 14.23 -16.19 -24.17
N SER A 63 13.02 -15.67 -24.41
CA SER A 63 12.84 -14.55 -25.30
C SER A 63 13.46 -13.32 -24.64
N LEU A 64 14.04 -12.43 -25.43
CA LEU A 64 14.45 -11.09 -24.98
C LEU A 64 13.34 -10.42 -24.15
N MET A 65 12.07 -10.65 -24.53
CA MET A 65 10.87 -10.21 -23.80
C MET A 65 10.86 -10.66 -22.33
N ASP A 66 11.20 -11.91 -22.04
CA ASP A 66 11.14 -12.48 -20.69
C ASP A 66 12.21 -11.86 -19.78
N TYR A 67 13.39 -11.56 -20.35
CA TYR A 67 14.41 -10.80 -19.65
C TYR A 67 13.92 -9.39 -19.32
N PHE A 68 13.33 -8.67 -20.29
CA PHE A 68 12.75 -7.34 -20.03
C PHE A 68 11.68 -7.39 -18.94
N LEU A 69 10.75 -8.34 -19.00
CA LEU A 69 9.70 -8.53 -18.00
C LEU A 69 10.27 -8.81 -16.60
N LYS A 70 11.30 -9.66 -16.50
CA LYS A 70 12.00 -9.97 -15.25
C LYS A 70 12.64 -8.72 -14.63
N TYR A 71 13.39 -7.96 -15.42
CA TYR A 71 14.06 -6.74 -14.94
C TYR A 71 13.08 -5.63 -14.59
N ILE A 72 12.01 -5.45 -15.35
CA ILE A 72 10.94 -4.48 -15.03
C ILE A 72 10.26 -4.86 -13.72
N LEU A 73 9.86 -6.12 -13.55
CA LEU A 73 9.22 -6.60 -12.32
C LEU A 73 10.15 -6.40 -11.11
N PHE A 74 11.44 -6.75 -11.26
CA PHE A 74 12.44 -6.55 -10.22
C PHE A 74 12.59 -5.07 -9.84
N PHE A 75 12.78 -4.20 -10.83
CA PHE A 75 12.99 -2.76 -10.61
C PHE A 75 11.77 -2.09 -9.97
N CYS A 76 10.56 -2.37 -10.47
CA CYS A 76 9.33 -1.83 -9.88
C CYS A 76 9.13 -2.29 -8.44
N ASN A 77 9.31 -3.59 -8.15
CA ASN A 77 9.20 -4.09 -6.76
C ASN A 77 10.31 -3.53 -5.85
N LEU A 78 11.50 -3.25 -6.39
CA LEU A 78 12.59 -2.63 -5.62
C LEU A 78 12.22 -1.20 -5.21
N LEU A 79 11.66 -0.41 -6.14
CA LEU A 79 11.16 0.93 -5.84
C LEU A 79 10.07 0.89 -4.76
N PHE A 80 9.09 0.02 -4.89
CA PHE A 80 8.03 -0.13 -3.88
C PHE A 80 8.57 -0.63 -2.54
N THR A 81 9.61 -1.47 -2.53
CA THR A 81 10.29 -1.90 -1.31
C THR A 81 10.94 -0.72 -0.60
N VAL A 82 11.66 0.14 -1.33
CA VAL A 82 12.30 1.33 -0.76
C VAL A 82 11.25 2.29 -0.19
N MET A 83 10.16 2.53 -0.92
CA MET A 83 9.03 3.33 -0.43
C MET A 83 8.40 2.72 0.82
N GLY A 84 8.20 1.40 0.86
CA GLY A 84 7.68 0.69 2.03
C GLY A 84 8.61 0.82 3.25
N LEU A 85 9.93 0.74 3.04
CA LEU A 85 10.93 0.93 4.10
C LEU A 85 10.93 2.37 4.63
N MET A 86 10.73 3.37 3.78
CA MET A 86 10.56 4.77 4.20
C MET A 86 9.32 4.91 5.09
N VAL A 87 8.19 4.38 4.66
CA VAL A 87 6.93 4.37 5.43
C VAL A 87 7.09 3.66 6.78
N LEU A 88 7.74 2.48 6.78
CA LEU A 88 8.04 1.73 8.00
C LEU A 88 8.98 2.52 8.94
N GLY A 89 10.00 3.18 8.38
CA GLY A 89 10.93 4.02 9.13
C GLY A 89 10.24 5.21 9.80
N LEU A 90 9.34 5.89 9.06
CA LEU A 90 8.52 6.98 9.62
C LEU A 90 7.59 6.48 10.73
N GLY A 91 6.93 5.34 10.54
CA GLY A 91 6.08 4.73 11.55
C GLY A 91 6.86 4.34 12.82
N LEU A 92 8.04 3.73 12.67
CA LEU A 92 8.90 3.37 13.80
C LEU A 92 9.45 4.60 14.51
N TRP A 93 9.85 5.62 13.77
CA TRP A 93 10.28 6.90 14.33
C TRP A 93 9.17 7.57 15.15
N GLY A 94 7.94 7.59 14.61
CA GLY A 94 6.76 8.09 15.29
C GLY A 94 6.47 7.31 16.59
N LEU A 95 6.51 5.98 16.53
CA LEU A 95 6.27 5.13 17.71
C LEU A 95 7.34 5.33 18.79
N ILE A 96 8.63 5.36 18.44
CA ILE A 96 9.72 5.62 19.39
C ILE A 96 9.59 7.01 20.01
N SER A 97 9.23 8.00 19.19
CA SER A 97 8.99 9.36 19.65
C SER A 97 7.80 9.46 20.59
N LYS A 98 6.82 8.55 20.52
CA LYS A 98 5.71 8.47 21.48
C LYS A 98 6.10 7.78 22.77
N GLU A 99 6.79 6.65 22.71
CA GLU A 99 7.18 5.83 23.88
C GLU A 99 8.01 6.64 24.89
N SER A 100 8.83 7.60 24.43
CA SER A 100 9.54 8.54 25.30
C SER A 100 8.63 9.47 26.11
N PHE A 101 7.37 9.66 25.70
CA PHE A 101 6.35 10.43 26.43
C PHE A 101 5.28 9.55 27.11
N ALA A 102 5.11 8.29 26.67
CA ALA A 102 3.94 7.45 26.95
C ALA A 102 4.17 6.31 27.97
N GLN A 103 5.09 6.48 28.93
CA GLN A 103 5.42 5.46 29.93
C GLN A 103 4.26 5.06 30.89
N GLU A 104 3.02 5.56 30.70
CA GLU A 104 1.89 5.37 31.62
C GLU A 104 0.52 4.94 31.06
N LYS A 105 0.32 4.66 29.77
CA LYS A 105 -1.02 4.22 29.29
C LYS A 105 -0.99 2.96 28.42
N ILE A 106 -1.11 1.81 29.09
CA ILE A 106 -1.55 0.57 28.47
C ILE A 106 -3.06 0.68 28.22
N SER A 107 -3.50 1.15 27.06
CA SER A 107 -4.86 0.88 26.57
C SER A 107 -5.06 1.26 25.10
N SER A 108 -5.60 0.30 24.35
CA SER A 108 -6.00 0.36 22.93
C SER A 108 -4.89 0.18 21.90
N ILE A 109 -4.30 -1.03 21.91
CA ILE A 109 -3.37 -1.54 20.89
C ILE A 109 -3.98 -1.54 19.46
N GLY A 110 -5.28 -1.32 19.30
CA GLY A 110 -5.97 -1.40 18.00
C GLY A 110 -6.24 -0.08 17.27
N THR A 111 -5.98 1.08 17.87
CA THR A 111 -6.43 2.38 17.32
C THR A 111 -5.36 3.46 17.25
N ASP A 112 -4.07 3.08 17.33
CA ASP A 112 -2.96 4.02 17.19
C ASP A 112 -2.62 4.22 15.68
N PRO A 113 -2.69 5.45 15.15
CA PRO A 113 -2.35 5.75 13.75
C PRO A 113 -0.93 5.36 13.36
N MET A 114 0.08 5.55 14.22
CA MET A 114 1.46 5.15 13.94
C MET A 114 1.63 3.64 13.90
N LEU A 115 0.93 2.89 14.75
CA LEU A 115 0.96 1.42 14.69
C LEU A 115 0.36 0.89 13.37
N MET A 116 -0.72 1.51 12.89
CA MET A 116 -1.28 1.20 11.55
C MET A 116 -0.25 1.50 10.45
N LEU A 117 0.50 2.60 10.57
CA LEU A 117 1.57 2.98 9.64
C LEU A 117 2.72 1.95 9.62
N VAL A 118 3.17 1.49 10.79
CA VAL A 118 4.20 0.45 10.94
C VAL A 118 3.74 -0.88 10.34
N THR A 119 2.53 -1.33 10.69
CA THR A 119 2.00 -2.61 10.22
C THR A 119 1.79 -2.61 8.70
N LEU A 120 1.23 -1.52 8.15
CA LEU A 120 1.08 -1.36 6.70
C LEU A 120 2.43 -1.31 5.98
N GLY A 121 3.37 -0.50 6.48
CA GLY A 121 4.72 -0.39 5.93
C GLY A 121 5.44 -1.75 5.90
N LEU A 122 5.38 -2.50 7.00
CA LEU A 122 5.97 -3.83 7.09
C LEU A 122 5.36 -4.82 6.08
N LEU A 123 4.02 -4.86 5.98
CA LEU A 123 3.32 -5.75 5.04
C LEU A 123 3.69 -5.42 3.59
N LEU A 124 3.70 -4.14 3.22
CA LEU A 124 4.07 -3.68 1.88
C LEU A 124 5.53 -4.03 1.55
N THR A 125 6.46 -3.77 2.47
CA THR A 125 7.87 -4.12 2.30
C THR A 125 8.06 -5.62 2.13
N MET A 126 7.43 -6.46 2.97
CA MET A 126 7.55 -7.92 2.87
C MET A 126 6.96 -8.45 1.55
N LEU A 127 5.82 -7.91 1.12
CA LEU A 127 5.20 -8.26 -0.15
C LEU A 127 6.12 -7.91 -1.33
N CYS A 128 6.64 -6.68 -1.39
CA CYS A 128 7.51 -6.25 -2.49
C CYS A 128 8.87 -6.97 -2.48
N LEU A 129 9.45 -7.22 -1.30
CA LEU A 129 10.67 -8.03 -1.16
C LEU A 129 10.47 -9.44 -1.68
N SER A 130 9.32 -10.07 -1.41
CA SER A 130 9.01 -11.39 -1.95
C SER A 130 8.95 -11.39 -3.49
N GLY A 131 8.44 -10.32 -4.09
CA GLY A 131 8.46 -10.10 -5.55
C GLY A 131 9.89 -9.94 -6.09
N CYS A 132 10.72 -9.11 -5.46
CA CYS A 132 12.13 -8.93 -5.84
C CYS A 132 12.93 -10.23 -5.75
N VAL A 133 12.87 -10.91 -4.60
CA VAL A 133 13.60 -12.16 -4.36
C VAL A 133 13.06 -13.28 -5.24
N GLY A 134 11.74 -13.35 -5.44
CA GLY A 134 11.09 -14.30 -6.35
C GLY A 134 11.56 -14.15 -7.79
N ALA A 135 11.67 -12.91 -8.28
CA ALA A 135 12.18 -12.62 -9.62
C ALA A 135 13.69 -12.93 -9.76
N LEU A 136 14.53 -12.52 -8.79
CA LEU A 136 15.98 -12.74 -8.85
C LEU A 136 16.38 -14.21 -8.69
N ARG A 137 15.78 -14.92 -7.73
CA ARG A 137 16.11 -16.31 -7.41
C ARG A 137 15.36 -17.32 -8.27
N GLU A 138 14.48 -16.86 -9.16
CA GLU A 138 13.58 -17.73 -9.96
C GLU A 138 12.84 -18.75 -9.09
N ASN A 139 12.47 -18.31 -7.88
CA ASN A 139 11.81 -19.12 -6.88
C ASN A 139 10.30 -19.06 -7.11
N CYS A 140 9.77 -20.10 -7.75
CA CYS A 140 8.35 -20.21 -8.08
C CYS A 140 7.44 -20.07 -6.85
N SER A 141 7.85 -20.52 -5.66
CA SER A 141 7.01 -20.43 -4.45
C SER A 141 6.84 -18.99 -3.98
N LEU A 142 7.93 -18.20 -3.97
CA LEU A 142 7.86 -16.77 -3.64
C LEU A 142 7.06 -15.99 -4.68
N LEU A 143 7.23 -16.31 -5.96
CA LEU A 143 6.50 -15.67 -7.05
C LEU A 143 4.98 -15.98 -6.99
N LYS A 144 4.61 -17.21 -6.59
CA LYS A 144 3.21 -17.58 -6.31
C LYS A 144 2.65 -16.82 -5.12
N LEU A 145 3.40 -16.71 -4.03
CA LEU A 145 2.98 -15.96 -2.84
C LEU A 145 2.74 -14.49 -3.18
N PHE A 146 3.68 -13.86 -3.90
CA PHE A 146 3.54 -12.49 -4.40
C PHE A 146 2.27 -12.33 -5.26
N SER A 147 2.09 -13.18 -6.27
CA SER A 147 0.90 -13.14 -7.14
C SER A 147 -0.40 -13.32 -6.36
N ALA A 148 -0.44 -14.26 -5.41
CA ALA A 148 -1.62 -14.52 -4.61
C ALA A 148 -1.96 -13.32 -3.70
N ALA A 149 -0.95 -12.72 -3.08
CA ALA A 149 -1.14 -11.56 -2.23
C ALA A 149 -1.60 -10.32 -3.02
N VAL A 150 -1.05 -10.07 -4.21
CA VAL A 150 -1.52 -8.99 -5.10
C VAL A 150 -2.96 -9.24 -5.55
N LEU A 151 -3.34 -10.49 -5.86
CA LEU A 151 -4.74 -10.83 -6.16
C LEU A 151 -5.67 -10.52 -4.98
N VAL A 152 -5.27 -10.84 -3.75
CA VAL A 152 -6.02 -10.46 -2.54
C VAL A 152 -6.17 -8.94 -2.46
N LEU A 153 -5.12 -8.16 -2.73
CA LEU A 153 -5.19 -6.70 -2.75
C LEU A 153 -6.15 -6.17 -3.81
N ILE A 154 -6.15 -6.74 -5.03
CA ILE A 154 -7.12 -6.38 -6.08
C ILE A 154 -8.54 -6.62 -5.59
N THR A 155 -8.81 -7.80 -5.00
CA THR A 155 -10.15 -8.10 -4.47
C THR A 155 -10.54 -7.14 -3.36
N ALA A 156 -9.63 -6.86 -2.41
CA ALA A 156 -9.88 -5.92 -1.32
C ALA A 156 -10.17 -4.51 -1.86
N GLN A 157 -9.45 -4.05 -2.89
CA GLN A 157 -9.67 -2.74 -3.50
C GLN A 157 -11.06 -2.64 -4.14
N VAL A 158 -11.51 -3.68 -4.84
CA VAL A 158 -12.87 -3.74 -5.40
C VAL A 158 -13.92 -3.78 -4.29
N PHE A 159 -13.70 -4.54 -3.22
CA PHE A 159 -14.60 -4.57 -2.06
C PHE A 159 -14.71 -3.20 -1.39
N VAL A 160 -13.60 -2.51 -1.16
CA VAL A 160 -13.58 -1.15 -0.59
C VAL A 160 -14.34 -0.18 -1.50
N ALA A 161 -14.16 -0.25 -2.82
CA ALA A 161 -14.90 0.58 -3.77
C ALA A 161 -16.42 0.34 -3.70
N ILE A 162 -16.85 -0.93 -3.60
CA ILE A 162 -18.27 -1.28 -3.45
C ILE A 162 -18.83 -0.75 -2.13
N ILE A 163 -18.10 -0.90 -1.02
CA ILE A 163 -18.52 -0.39 0.30
C ILE A 163 -18.61 1.13 0.28
N ALA A 164 -17.60 1.82 -0.25
CA ALA A 164 -17.59 3.28 -0.35
C ALA A 164 -18.79 3.80 -1.15
N TYR A 165 -19.14 3.14 -2.25
CA TYR A 165 -20.32 3.47 -3.04
C TYR A 165 -21.63 3.17 -2.29
N SER A 166 -21.74 2.00 -1.67
CA SER A 166 -22.97 1.56 -0.99
C SER A 166 -23.26 2.35 0.28
N MET A 167 -22.22 2.79 1.00
CA MET A 167 -22.33 3.47 2.30
C MET A 167 -22.00 4.97 2.20
N HIS A 168 -22.06 5.57 1.02
CA HIS A 168 -21.74 7.00 0.83
C HIS A 168 -22.57 7.93 1.73
N ASN A 169 -23.82 7.56 2.07
CA ASN A 169 -24.66 8.35 2.97
C ASN A 169 -24.23 8.24 4.44
N GLU A 170 -23.70 7.09 4.85
CA GLU A 170 -23.33 6.81 6.24
C GLU A 170 -21.89 7.23 6.55
N ILE A 171 -21.04 7.38 5.53
CA ILE A 171 -19.62 7.70 5.70
C ILE A 171 -19.41 9.00 6.49
N GLY A 172 -20.30 9.99 6.31
CA GLY A 172 -20.27 11.24 7.05
C GLY A 172 -20.43 11.02 8.56
N GLY A 173 -21.29 10.09 8.98
CA GLY A 173 -21.46 9.72 10.39
C GLY A 173 -20.23 9.07 11.01
N TYR A 174 -19.57 8.18 10.27
CA TYR A 174 -18.31 7.56 10.70
C TYR A 174 -17.18 8.58 10.80
N LEU A 175 -17.04 9.45 9.79
CA LEU A 175 -16.05 10.54 9.81
C LEU A 175 -16.29 11.48 10.98
N ARG A 176 -17.55 11.84 11.25
CA ARG A 176 -17.94 12.66 12.40
C ARG A 176 -17.55 12.02 13.72
N SER A 177 -17.90 10.76 13.92
CA SER A 177 -17.55 10.03 15.14
C SER A 177 -16.03 9.93 15.33
N GLY A 178 -15.29 9.67 14.24
CA GLY A 178 -13.82 9.62 14.26
C GLY A 178 -13.21 10.96 14.64
N MET A 179 -13.69 12.05 14.03
CA MET A 179 -13.19 13.39 14.30
C MET A 179 -13.51 13.84 15.73
N LEU A 180 -14.72 13.61 16.24
CA LEU A 180 -15.06 13.89 17.64
C LEU A 180 -14.21 13.10 18.62
N THR A 181 -13.88 11.84 18.30
CA THR A 181 -12.98 11.02 19.11
C THR A 181 -11.56 11.59 19.11
N ALA A 182 -11.06 12.03 17.94
CA ALA A 182 -9.77 12.69 17.81
C ALA A 182 -9.71 13.99 18.62
N MET A 183 -10.76 14.82 18.56
CA MET A 183 -10.89 16.06 19.35
C MET A 183 -10.95 15.79 20.85
N ALA A 184 -11.71 14.78 21.29
CA ALA A 184 -11.81 14.42 22.71
C ALA A 184 -10.44 14.01 23.29
N ARG A 185 -9.61 13.32 22.50
CA ARG A 185 -8.26 12.86 22.88
C ARG A 185 -7.12 13.75 22.38
N TYR A 186 -7.43 14.95 21.91
CA TYR A 186 -6.48 15.86 21.28
C TYR A 186 -5.25 16.18 22.15
N GLN A 187 -5.40 16.26 23.48
CA GLN A 187 -4.27 16.52 24.38
C GLN A 187 -3.63 15.22 24.92
N ASP A 188 -4.33 14.10 24.83
CA ASP A 188 -3.86 12.80 25.34
C ASP A 188 -3.00 12.05 24.31
N ASP A 189 -3.24 12.25 23.01
CA ASP A 189 -2.57 11.53 21.92
C ASP A 189 -1.98 12.49 20.89
N LEU A 190 -0.64 12.46 20.78
CA LEU A 190 0.12 13.31 19.86
C LEU A 190 -0.23 13.05 18.38
N ASP A 191 -0.66 11.84 18.01
CA ASP A 191 -1.06 11.57 16.62
C ASP A 191 -2.40 12.19 16.29
N LEU A 192 -3.37 12.02 17.19
CA LEU A 192 -4.70 12.59 17.01
C LEU A 192 -4.63 14.11 17.01
N ARG A 193 -3.73 14.68 17.83
CA ARG A 193 -3.37 16.08 17.78
C ARG A 193 -2.86 16.50 16.40
N PHE A 194 -1.80 15.85 15.92
CA PHE A 194 -1.19 16.16 14.63
C PHE A 194 -2.19 16.04 13.47
N ILE A 195 -2.95 14.95 13.42
CA ILE A 195 -3.97 14.73 12.37
C ILE A 195 -5.06 15.81 12.45
N THR A 196 -5.54 16.16 13.64
CA THR A 196 -6.57 17.21 13.81
C THR A 196 -6.03 18.57 13.39
N ASP A 197 -4.80 18.90 13.79
CA ASP A 197 -4.13 20.15 13.45
C ASP A 197 -3.91 20.29 11.93
N GLU A 198 -3.45 19.21 11.28
CA GLU A 198 -3.28 19.16 9.82
C GLU A 198 -4.62 19.30 9.09
N ILE A 199 -5.68 18.63 9.56
CA ILE A 199 -7.02 18.76 8.96
C ILE A 199 -7.52 20.19 9.08
N GLN A 200 -7.43 20.80 10.26
CA GLN A 200 -7.93 22.16 10.51
C GLN A 200 -7.15 23.22 9.72
N SER A 201 -5.82 23.11 9.69
CA SER A 201 -4.94 24.01 8.96
C SER A 201 -5.14 23.90 7.44
N ASN A 202 -5.12 22.68 6.89
CA ASN A 202 -5.19 22.47 5.44
C ASN A 202 -6.59 22.72 4.85
N LEU A 203 -7.65 22.45 5.62
CA LEU A 203 -9.03 22.69 5.17
C LEU A 203 -9.63 24.01 5.66
N GLN A 204 -8.86 24.80 6.43
CA GLN A 204 -9.27 26.10 6.96
C GLN A 204 -10.64 26.02 7.66
N CYS A 205 -10.74 25.12 8.64
CA CYS A 205 -11.97 24.76 9.33
C CYS A 205 -11.71 24.59 10.83
N CYS A 206 -12.77 24.61 11.64
CA CYS A 206 -12.67 24.38 13.08
C CYS A 206 -13.78 23.47 13.60
N GLY A 207 -13.38 22.43 14.34
CA GLY A 207 -14.30 21.40 14.85
C GLY A 207 -14.85 20.49 13.75
N ALA A 208 -15.74 19.56 14.14
CA ALA A 208 -16.28 18.55 13.22
C ALA A 208 -17.36 19.14 12.31
N ASP A 209 -18.44 19.62 12.90
CA ASP A 209 -19.52 20.36 12.26
C ASP A 209 -19.35 21.87 12.45
N ASN A 210 -18.82 22.29 13.60
CA ASN A 210 -18.61 23.69 13.95
C ASN A 210 -17.57 23.87 15.07
N TYR A 211 -17.11 25.09 15.26
CA TYR A 211 -16.08 25.43 16.25
C TYR A 211 -16.44 25.14 17.72
N ARG A 212 -17.73 25.02 18.07
CA ARG A 212 -18.17 24.69 19.45
C ARG A 212 -18.05 23.21 19.79
N ASP A 213 -17.82 22.34 18.80
CA ASP A 213 -17.59 20.92 19.04
C ASP A 213 -16.37 20.66 19.94
N TRP A 214 -15.48 21.65 20.08
CA TRP A 214 -14.37 21.64 21.04
C TRP A 214 -14.80 21.52 22.51
N GLU A 215 -16.07 21.77 22.84
CA GLU A 215 -16.62 21.53 24.18
C GLU A 215 -16.49 20.05 24.63
N ILE A 216 -16.39 19.10 23.70
CA ILE A 216 -16.18 17.68 24.00
C ILE A 216 -14.82 17.41 24.66
N ASN A 217 -13.83 18.28 24.46
CA ASN A 217 -12.51 18.12 25.02
C ASN A 217 -12.45 18.73 26.44
N ILE A 218 -11.91 17.97 27.40
CA ILE A 218 -11.87 18.36 28.82
C ILE A 218 -11.11 19.67 29.10
N TYR A 219 -10.18 20.08 28.23
CA TYR A 219 -9.39 21.30 28.39
C TYR A 219 -10.04 22.53 27.74
N TYR A 220 -10.81 22.32 26.66
CA TYR A 220 -11.50 23.39 25.92
C TYR A 220 -12.96 23.59 26.36
N ASN A 221 -13.49 22.66 27.14
CA ASN A 221 -14.81 22.80 27.76
C ASN A 221 -14.88 24.10 28.58
N CYS A 222 -15.98 24.83 28.46
CA CYS A 222 -16.19 26.09 29.17
C CYS A 222 -16.21 25.97 30.70
N SER A 223 -16.50 24.79 31.24
CA SER A 223 -16.46 24.51 32.68
C SER A 223 -15.06 24.16 33.18
N ALA A 224 -14.07 24.06 32.29
CA ALA A 224 -12.71 23.74 32.67
C ALA A 224 -12.06 24.90 33.45
N PRO A 225 -11.23 24.63 34.46
CA PRO A 225 -10.56 25.69 35.24
C PRO A 225 -9.33 26.31 34.54
N GLY A 226 -9.04 25.90 33.30
CA GLY A 226 -7.82 26.28 32.57
C GLY A 226 -7.98 27.49 31.64
N VAL A 227 -6.86 28.08 31.23
CA VAL A 227 -6.83 29.22 30.27
C VAL A 227 -7.35 28.88 28.87
N LEU A 228 -7.46 27.57 28.56
CA LEU A 228 -7.98 27.05 27.31
C LEU A 228 -9.51 26.88 27.33
N ALA A 229 -10.16 27.08 28.49
CA ALA A 229 -11.60 26.95 28.64
C ALA A 229 -12.34 27.89 27.70
N CYS A 230 -13.43 27.39 27.11
CA CYS A 230 -14.17 28.06 26.04
C CYS A 230 -13.31 28.45 24.82
N GLY A 231 -12.12 27.87 24.66
CA GLY A 231 -11.23 28.16 23.56
C GLY A 231 -11.32 27.16 22.42
N VAL A 232 -10.51 27.38 21.39
CA VAL A 232 -10.20 26.42 20.33
C VAL A 232 -8.68 26.40 20.09
N PRO A 233 -8.11 25.36 19.46
CA PRO A 233 -6.68 25.35 19.15
C PRO A 233 -6.29 26.45 18.16
N ALA A 234 -5.00 26.81 18.17
CA ALA A 234 -4.46 27.84 17.30
C ALA A 234 -4.59 27.51 15.79
N THR A 235 -4.71 26.22 15.44
CA THR A 235 -4.96 25.76 14.06
C THR A 235 -6.33 26.15 13.51
N CYS A 236 -7.26 26.56 14.36
CA CYS A 236 -8.55 27.13 13.96
C CYS A 236 -8.49 28.62 13.58
N CYS A 237 -7.36 29.31 13.73
CA CYS A 237 -7.30 30.76 13.54
C CYS A 237 -7.12 31.17 12.08
N VAL A 238 -7.84 32.21 11.66
CA VAL A 238 -7.87 32.68 10.25
C VAL A 238 -6.53 33.29 9.84
N ASP A 239 -6.00 34.17 10.70
CA ASP A 239 -4.72 34.83 10.51
C ASP A 239 -3.80 34.48 11.68
N PRO A 240 -3.05 33.36 11.60
CA PRO A 240 -2.09 33.00 12.66
C PRO A 240 -0.94 34.02 12.76
N LEU A 241 -0.79 34.91 11.77
CA LEU A 241 0.24 35.92 11.67
C LEU A 241 -0.41 37.31 11.65
N GLU A 242 -0.54 37.94 12.81
CA GLU A 242 -1.21 39.25 12.95
C GLU A 242 -0.43 40.30 12.14
N ASN A 243 -0.94 40.61 10.94
CA ASN A 243 -0.29 41.49 9.96
C ASN A 243 1.15 41.07 9.57
N GLY A 244 1.46 39.77 9.62
CA GLY A 244 2.74 39.25 9.12
C GLY A 244 3.95 39.31 10.08
N THR A 245 3.79 39.82 11.30
CA THR A 245 4.95 40.13 12.18
C THR A 245 5.03 39.31 13.47
N VAL A 246 3.92 38.77 13.98
CA VAL A 246 3.86 37.99 15.22
C VAL A 246 2.90 36.83 15.06
N TRP A 247 3.30 35.63 15.50
CA TRP A 247 2.43 34.46 15.52
C TRP A 247 1.46 34.57 16.71
N ASN A 248 0.17 34.78 16.44
CA ASN A 248 -0.84 34.89 17.48
C ASN A 248 -1.40 33.49 17.79
N SER A 249 -0.82 32.82 18.78
CA SER A 249 -1.33 31.53 19.28
C SER A 249 -2.54 31.67 20.22
N GLN A 250 -2.95 32.90 20.55
CA GLN A 250 -3.99 33.22 21.53
C GLN A 250 -5.33 33.61 20.90
N CYS A 251 -5.40 33.73 19.57
CA CYS A 251 -6.62 33.99 18.79
C CYS A 251 -7.81 33.06 19.15
N GLY A 252 -7.52 31.81 19.51
CA GLY A 252 -8.53 30.82 19.88
C GLY A 252 -9.02 30.91 21.34
N VAL A 253 -8.41 31.72 22.20
CA VAL A 253 -8.77 31.78 23.63
C VAL A 253 -10.14 32.44 23.81
N GLY A 254 -11.05 31.77 24.52
CA GLY A 254 -12.42 32.26 24.74
C GLY A 254 -13.28 32.36 23.47
N ALA A 255 -12.82 31.82 22.34
CA ALA A 255 -13.48 31.95 21.05
C ALA A 255 -14.93 31.40 21.05
N GLN A 256 -15.23 30.40 21.88
CA GLN A 256 -16.58 29.84 22.02
C GLN A 256 -17.58 30.82 22.66
N THR A 257 -17.10 31.84 23.39
CA THR A 257 -17.95 32.87 24.03
C THR A 257 -18.16 34.12 23.18
N LEU A 258 -17.41 34.26 22.09
CA LEU A 258 -17.54 35.40 21.19
C LEU A 258 -18.86 35.30 20.39
N ASP A 259 -19.43 36.46 20.09
CA ASP A 259 -20.50 36.56 19.10
C ASP A 259 -19.98 36.11 17.73
N GLU A 260 -20.82 35.43 16.94
CA GLU A 260 -20.44 34.84 15.65
C GLU A 260 -19.85 35.89 14.69
N PHE A 261 -20.36 37.12 14.75
CA PHE A 261 -19.84 38.24 13.94
C PHE A 261 -18.41 38.62 14.32
N THR A 262 -18.01 38.46 15.59
CA THR A 262 -16.64 38.73 16.04
C THR A 262 -15.76 37.50 15.81
N ALA A 263 -16.28 36.30 16.08
CA ALA A 263 -15.58 35.04 15.90
C ALA A 263 -15.11 34.82 14.46
N GLN A 264 -15.90 35.20 13.44
CA GLN A 264 -15.53 35.04 12.02
C GLN A 264 -14.22 35.76 11.63
N SER A 265 -13.84 36.81 12.37
CA SER A 265 -12.63 37.59 12.11
C SER A 265 -11.39 37.04 12.80
N ALA A 266 -11.57 36.09 13.73
CA ALA A 266 -10.50 35.49 14.52
C ALA A 266 -10.28 34.01 14.19
N ILE A 267 -11.36 33.25 13.96
CA ILE A 267 -11.35 31.80 13.76
C ILE A 267 -12.22 31.35 12.58
N PHE A 268 -11.91 30.19 12.03
CA PHE A 268 -12.76 29.52 11.05
C PHE A 268 -14.03 28.99 11.72
N LEU A 269 -15.19 29.45 11.28
CA LEU A 269 -16.49 29.02 11.84
C LEU A 269 -16.97 27.66 11.31
N GLY A 270 -16.56 27.33 10.07
CA GLY A 270 -17.04 26.13 9.38
C GLY A 270 -16.41 24.85 9.91
N GLY A 271 -17.23 23.80 10.05
CA GLY A 271 -16.75 22.46 10.41
C GLY A 271 -15.96 21.78 9.31
N CYS A 272 -15.02 20.94 9.72
CA CYS A 272 -14.14 20.23 8.81
C CYS A 272 -14.83 19.11 8.04
N LEU A 273 -15.94 18.54 8.51
CA LEU A 273 -16.66 17.50 7.75
C LEU A 273 -17.22 18.05 6.42
N GLY A 274 -17.79 19.25 6.45
CA GLY A 274 -18.21 19.95 5.24
C GLY A 274 -17.02 20.35 4.35
N GLY A 275 -15.88 20.68 4.96
CA GLY A 275 -14.61 20.91 4.26
C GLY A 275 -14.10 19.66 3.54
N ILE A 276 -14.11 18.51 4.21
CA ILE A 276 -13.73 17.21 3.65
C ILE A 276 -14.63 16.84 2.48
N SER A 277 -15.95 17.00 2.62
CA SER A 277 -16.89 16.73 1.52
C SER A 277 -16.56 17.56 0.28
N ARG A 278 -16.38 18.88 0.45
CA ARG A 278 -16.01 19.78 -0.65
C ARG A 278 -14.65 19.43 -1.25
N TRP A 279 -13.68 19.08 -0.42
CA TRP A 279 -12.36 18.66 -0.89
C TRP A 279 -12.45 17.38 -1.74
N ILE A 280 -13.24 16.40 -1.31
CA ILE A 280 -13.49 15.16 -2.07
C ILE A 280 -14.20 15.48 -3.39
N GLU A 281 -15.27 16.26 -3.38
CA GLU A 281 -15.99 16.67 -4.59
C GLU A 281 -15.08 17.40 -5.58
N GLN A 282 -14.19 18.27 -5.08
CA GLN A 282 -13.25 19.00 -5.92
C GLN A 282 -12.15 18.10 -6.51
N HIS A 283 -11.76 17.04 -5.80
CA HIS A 283 -10.66 16.14 -6.19
C HIS A 283 -11.12 14.75 -6.63
N GLU A 284 -12.43 14.53 -6.83
CA GLU A 284 -12.99 13.21 -7.12
C GLU A 284 -12.37 12.58 -8.37
N GLY A 285 -12.08 13.40 -9.40
CA GLY A 285 -11.46 12.94 -10.64
C GLY A 285 -10.02 12.45 -10.43
N LEU A 286 -9.25 13.12 -9.56
CA LEU A 286 -7.89 12.71 -9.22
C LEU A 286 -7.91 11.41 -8.41
N ILE A 287 -8.78 11.32 -7.41
CA ILE A 287 -8.94 10.12 -6.57
C ILE A 287 -9.34 8.92 -7.44
N GLY A 288 -10.33 9.09 -8.32
CA GLY A 288 -10.75 8.05 -9.26
C GLY A 288 -9.63 7.62 -10.21
N THR A 289 -8.85 8.59 -10.72
CA THR A 289 -7.70 8.31 -11.61
C THR A 289 -6.63 7.50 -10.88
N VAL A 290 -6.25 7.90 -9.67
CA VAL A 290 -5.26 7.16 -8.85
C VAL A 290 -5.75 5.74 -8.60
N ALA A 291 -7.01 5.55 -8.19
CA ALA A 291 -7.56 4.23 -7.95
C ALA A 291 -7.52 3.32 -9.19
N PHE A 292 -7.88 3.85 -10.36
CA PHE A 292 -7.84 3.12 -11.62
C PHE A 292 -6.40 2.75 -12.04
N VAL A 293 -5.47 3.68 -11.93
CA VAL A 293 -4.04 3.44 -12.22
C VAL A 293 -3.48 2.37 -11.28
N THR A 294 -3.79 2.45 -9.98
CA THR A 294 -3.34 1.44 -9.00
C THR A 294 -3.87 0.04 -9.34
N LEU A 295 -5.16 -0.10 -9.69
CA LEU A 295 -5.72 -1.38 -10.16
C LEU A 295 -5.02 -1.89 -11.41
N GLY A 296 -4.79 -1.01 -12.40
CA GLY A 296 -4.09 -1.36 -13.64
C GLY A 296 -2.67 -1.87 -13.40
N VAL A 297 -1.92 -1.19 -12.52
CA VAL A 297 -0.55 -1.60 -12.14
C VAL A 297 -0.56 -2.97 -11.44
N GLN A 298 -1.51 -3.23 -10.55
CA GLN A 298 -1.62 -4.53 -9.87
C GLN A 298 -1.96 -5.66 -10.86
N ILE A 299 -2.89 -5.44 -11.78
CA ILE A 299 -3.26 -6.41 -12.83
C ILE A 299 -2.06 -6.70 -13.73
N LEU A 300 -1.35 -5.66 -14.15
CA LEU A 300 -0.14 -5.80 -14.96
C LEU A 300 0.94 -6.58 -14.19
N ALA A 301 1.15 -6.29 -12.90
CA ALA A 301 2.10 -7.02 -12.07
C ALA A 301 1.76 -8.52 -11.99
N VAL A 302 0.49 -8.89 -11.81
CA VAL A 302 0.04 -10.29 -11.83
C VAL A 302 0.24 -10.92 -13.20
N PHE A 303 -0.08 -10.21 -14.28
CA PHE A 303 0.15 -10.71 -15.64
C PHE A 303 1.63 -10.99 -15.91
N ILE A 304 2.52 -10.06 -15.56
CA ILE A 304 3.97 -10.23 -15.72
C ILE A 304 4.46 -11.41 -14.86
N THR A 305 4.00 -11.48 -13.62
CA THR A 305 4.39 -12.52 -12.66
C THR A 305 3.96 -13.92 -13.12
N THR A 306 2.74 -14.06 -13.65
CA THR A 306 2.22 -15.34 -14.16
C THR A 306 2.95 -15.79 -15.42
N ARG A 307 3.25 -14.87 -16.35
CA ARG A 307 4.06 -15.16 -17.54
C ARG A 307 5.48 -15.62 -17.16
N LEU A 308 6.11 -14.91 -16.23
CA LEU A 308 7.43 -15.28 -15.72
C LEU A 308 7.40 -16.64 -15.02
N LEU A 309 6.34 -16.94 -14.25
CA LEU A 309 6.16 -18.22 -13.59
C LEU A 309 6.01 -19.37 -14.59
N GLU A 310 5.18 -19.20 -15.62
CA GLU A 310 5.02 -20.18 -16.69
C GLU A 310 6.37 -20.46 -17.37
N SER A 311 7.09 -19.41 -17.77
CA SER A 311 8.41 -19.52 -18.39
C SER A 311 9.39 -20.33 -17.52
N ILE A 312 9.52 -20.00 -16.23
CA ILE A 312 10.41 -20.72 -15.30
C ILE A 312 10.01 -22.20 -15.16
N GLN A 313 8.71 -22.49 -15.11
CA GLN A 313 8.22 -23.87 -15.00
C GLN A 313 8.50 -24.69 -16.27
N TRP A 314 8.32 -24.09 -17.44
CA TRP A 314 8.71 -24.69 -18.71
C TRP A 314 10.21 -25.00 -18.72
N HIS A 315 11.07 -24.04 -18.35
CA HIS A 315 12.51 -24.30 -18.30
C HIS A 315 12.90 -25.43 -17.34
N LYS A 316 12.26 -25.52 -16.17
CA LYS A 316 12.51 -26.61 -15.21
C LYS A 316 11.96 -27.98 -15.64
N ALA A 317 10.96 -28.02 -16.51
CA ALA A 317 10.39 -29.27 -17.01
C ALA A 317 11.19 -29.88 -18.16
N TYR A 318 12.00 -29.07 -18.85
CA TYR A 318 12.76 -29.46 -20.05
C TYR A 318 14.28 -29.50 -19.84
N MET A 319 14.78 -29.20 -18.63
CA MET A 319 16.14 -29.52 -18.15
C MET A 319 16.11 -30.77 -17.28
#